data_AF-G6YJ87-F1
#
_entry.id   AF-G6YJ87-F1
#
_cell.length_a   1.000
_cell.length_b   1.000
_cell.length_c   1.000
_cell.angle_alpha   90.00
_cell.angle_beta   90.00
_cell.angle_gamma   90.00
#
_symmetry.space_group_name_H-M   'P 1'
#
loop_
_entity.id
_entity.type
_entity.pdbx_description
1 polymer ?
#
loop_
_entity_poly.entity_id
_entity_poly.type
_entity_poly.pdbx_seq_one_letter_code
_entity_poly.pdbx_strand_id
1 'polypeptide(L)'
;EAASAATPRAQSDIYGGLDSLVHLPVTPQELRDDAHYAPELPRPPSDAQVGALHPAASLHDGGWLELGASEWLADKHILADYALLAQDLQRDNPDLAARTRLVDPLVALYHLRLGAEILALRAFQRIVHDQRGNDTADFLFMPVSNAQADRPGNHWSLLLVDRRVRESPVAYHYDSARGYNDQPAAEFAARLGARLEPARMAQQPNSYDCGVFMVDGTRALVRRLAQGHQPAVLHLDNLVADRQALQNRLRG
;
A
#
# COMPACT_ATOMS: atom_id res chain seq x y z
N GLU A 1 -8.14 -50.20 7.22
CA GLU A 1 -8.93 -49.03 6.79
C GLU A 1 -9.21 -48.18 8.03
N ALA A 2 -8.63 -46.97 8.07
CA ALA A 2 -9.04 -45.81 8.87
C ALA A 2 -7.95 -44.74 8.67
N ALA A 3 -8.12 -43.91 7.63
CA ALA A 3 -7.30 -42.74 7.40
C ALA A 3 -7.66 -41.65 8.43
N SER A 4 -6.64 -41.12 9.09
CA SER A 4 -6.76 -39.96 9.97
C SER A 4 -7.21 -38.75 9.16
N ALA A 5 -8.40 -38.23 9.47
CA ALA A 5 -8.92 -37.01 8.86
C ALA A 5 -8.11 -35.81 9.37
N ALA A 6 -7.31 -35.22 8.49
CA ALA A 6 -6.65 -33.96 8.73
C ALA A 6 -7.71 -32.85 8.92
N THR A 7 -7.64 -32.17 10.05
CA THR A 7 -8.42 -30.99 10.39
C THR A 7 -8.20 -29.89 9.34
N PRO A 8 -9.25 -29.17 8.87
CA PRO A 8 -9.05 -28.07 7.93
C PRO A 8 -8.23 -26.95 8.59
N ARG A 9 -7.15 -26.54 7.90
CA ARG A 9 -6.24 -25.45 8.29
C ARG A 9 -6.98 -24.12 8.39
N ALA A 10 -6.50 -23.26 9.29
CA ALA A 10 -7.02 -21.94 9.60
C ALA A 10 -7.33 -21.09 8.35
N GLN A 11 -8.51 -20.45 8.35
CA GLN A 11 -8.95 -19.54 7.31
C GLN A 11 -8.04 -18.29 7.27
N SER A 12 -7.69 -17.89 6.05
CA SER A 12 -6.78 -16.79 5.73
C SER A 12 -7.42 -15.44 6.04
N ASP A 13 -6.76 -14.62 6.84
CA ASP A 13 -7.17 -13.24 7.06
C ASP A 13 -6.05 -12.28 6.67
N ILE A 14 -5.95 -12.01 5.35
CA ILE A 14 -5.02 -11.02 4.78
C ILE A 14 -5.19 -9.64 5.45
N TYR A 15 -6.36 -9.39 6.05
CA TYR A 15 -6.73 -8.19 6.78
C TYR A 15 -7.17 -8.46 8.23
N GLY A 16 -6.66 -9.54 8.86
CA GLY A 16 -7.11 -10.02 10.19
C GLY A 16 -6.81 -9.13 11.39
N GLY A 17 -6.53 -7.85 11.17
CA GLY A 17 -6.44 -6.81 12.20
C GLY A 17 -7.72 -5.97 12.36
N LEU A 18 -8.83 -6.30 11.69
CA LEU A 18 -9.98 -5.39 11.52
C LEU A 18 -11.19 -5.59 12.46
N ASP A 19 -11.12 -6.42 13.50
CA ASP A 19 -12.25 -6.63 14.44
C ASP A 19 -12.69 -5.35 15.22
N SER A 20 -12.05 -4.19 15.03
CA SER A 20 -12.40 -2.93 15.71
C SER A 20 -12.73 -1.73 14.82
N LEU A 21 -12.80 -1.86 13.49
CA LEU A 21 -13.09 -0.71 12.59
C LEU A 21 -14.45 -0.76 11.89
N VAL A 22 -15.25 -1.82 12.10
CA VAL A 22 -16.57 -1.99 11.46
C VAL A 22 -17.73 -1.33 12.23
N HIS A 23 -17.45 -0.71 13.39
CA HIS A 23 -18.46 0.00 14.19
C HIS A 23 -18.05 1.45 14.45
N LEU A 24 -18.07 2.27 13.40
CA LEU A 24 -18.23 3.72 13.55
C LEU A 24 -19.64 4.09 13.04
N PRO A 25 -20.58 4.49 13.91
CA PRO A 25 -21.86 5.00 13.45
C PRO A 25 -21.62 6.34 12.74
N VAL A 26 -21.95 6.38 11.46
CA VAL A 26 -22.06 7.64 10.69
C VAL A 26 -23.16 8.47 11.35
N THR A 27 -22.80 9.57 12.01
CA THR A 27 -23.79 10.51 12.54
C THR A 27 -24.43 11.29 11.37
N PRO A 28 -25.77 11.37 11.25
CA PRO A 28 -26.44 12.01 10.11
C PRO A 28 -26.30 13.54 9.98
N GLN A 29 -25.30 14.17 10.60
CA GLN A 29 -25.18 15.64 10.68
C GLN A 29 -24.32 16.28 9.59
N GLU A 30 -23.64 15.52 8.74
CA GLU A 30 -22.81 16.09 7.65
C GLU A 30 -23.54 16.20 6.29
N LEU A 31 -24.85 15.99 6.25
CA LEU A 31 -25.66 16.03 5.02
C LEU A 31 -26.49 17.32 4.84
N ARG A 32 -26.12 18.41 5.54
CA ARG A 32 -26.72 19.73 5.34
C ARG A 32 -25.67 20.82 5.51
N ASP A 33 -25.00 21.19 4.43
CA ASP A 33 -24.80 22.61 4.13
C ASP A 33 -24.32 22.78 2.69
N ASP A 34 -25.25 23.09 1.78
CA ASP A 34 -24.92 23.66 0.47
C ASP A 34 -25.80 24.90 0.26
N ALA A 35 -25.11 26.02 -0.02
CA ALA A 35 -25.55 27.36 -0.40
C ALA A 35 -26.02 28.30 0.74
N HIS A 36 -25.23 29.37 1.00
CA HIS A 36 -25.60 30.78 0.69
C HIS A 36 -24.43 31.78 0.94
N TYR A 37 -24.26 32.70 -0.03
CA TYR A 37 -23.57 34.01 -0.11
C TYR A 37 -22.80 34.60 1.12
N ALA A 38 -21.60 35.18 0.86
CA ALA A 38 -20.75 35.99 1.79
C ALA A 38 -21.27 37.46 1.95
N PRO A 39 -20.86 38.32 2.93
CA PRO A 39 -19.44 38.70 3.25
C PRO A 39 -19.05 39.09 4.72
N GLU A 40 -17.72 39.24 4.92
CA GLU A 40 -16.93 40.05 5.90
C GLU A 40 -16.68 39.67 7.40
N LEU A 41 -15.47 40.04 7.86
CA LEU A 41 -14.59 39.67 9.01
C LEU A 41 -14.99 40.27 10.39
N PRO A 42 -14.49 39.81 11.59
CA PRO A 42 -13.07 39.91 12.04
C PRO A 42 -12.48 38.77 12.91
N ARG A 43 -11.13 38.68 12.90
CA ARG A 43 -10.29 37.79 13.74
C ARG A 43 -10.21 38.25 15.22
N PRO A 44 -9.94 37.30 16.15
CA PRO A 44 -8.96 37.51 17.23
C PRO A 44 -7.94 36.33 17.36
N PRO A 45 -6.92 36.44 18.24
CA PRO A 45 -5.59 35.86 17.99
C PRO A 45 -5.20 34.62 18.83
N SER A 46 -4.12 33.99 18.35
CA SER A 46 -3.05 33.27 19.05
C SER A 46 -3.27 31.91 19.76
N ASP A 47 -2.42 31.00 19.28
CA ASP A 47 -1.57 30.05 20.02
C ASP A 47 -2.01 28.60 20.28
N ALA A 48 -1.09 27.74 19.81
CA ALA A 48 -0.77 26.40 20.26
C ALA A 48 -1.82 25.30 20.03
N GLN A 49 -1.69 24.62 18.89
CA GLN A 49 -1.31 23.19 18.86
C GLN A 49 -1.00 22.74 17.43
N VAL A 50 0.25 22.99 17.03
CA VAL A 50 0.94 22.11 16.09
C VAL A 50 1.21 20.83 16.84
N GLY A 51 0.56 19.74 16.44
CA GLY A 51 0.76 18.41 16.99
C GLY A 51 0.47 17.38 15.93
N ALA A 52 1.52 16.77 15.40
CA ALA A 52 1.47 15.72 14.39
C ALA A 52 0.41 14.66 14.74
N LEU A 53 -0.62 14.52 13.90
CA LEU A 53 -1.48 13.34 13.89
C LEU A 53 -0.76 12.20 13.17
N HIS A 54 0.31 11.72 13.78
CA HIS A 54 0.68 10.32 13.82
C HIS A 54 1.40 10.15 15.15
N PRO A 55 0.71 9.72 16.22
CA PRO A 55 1.42 8.93 17.20
C PRO A 55 1.93 7.73 16.41
N ALA A 56 3.24 7.65 16.22
CA ALA A 56 3.90 6.36 16.15
C ALA A 56 3.44 5.64 17.41
N ALA A 57 2.33 4.90 17.31
CA ALA A 57 1.97 3.91 18.29
C ALA A 57 3.22 3.04 18.38
N SER A 58 3.84 3.02 19.55
CA SER A 58 5.03 2.25 19.84
C SER A 58 4.82 0.83 19.31
N LEU A 59 5.42 0.52 18.15
CA LEU A 59 5.33 -0.78 17.45
C LEU A 59 6.15 -1.86 18.19
N HIS A 60 6.21 -1.78 19.52
CA HIS A 60 7.00 -2.65 20.39
C HIS A 60 6.07 -3.47 21.28
N ASP A 61 5.12 -4.18 20.66
CA ASP A 61 4.49 -5.33 21.30
C ASP A 61 4.91 -6.57 20.49
N GLY A 62 5.99 -7.19 20.94
CA GLY A 62 6.89 -8.06 20.14
C GLY A 62 6.31 -9.36 19.59
N GLY A 63 5.01 -9.63 19.76
CA GLY A 63 4.32 -10.77 19.15
C GLY A 63 3.51 -10.42 17.89
N TRP A 64 3.21 -9.14 17.64
CA TRP A 64 2.25 -8.76 16.59
C TRP A 64 2.82 -8.77 15.17
N LEU A 65 4.14 -8.67 15.03
CA LEU A 65 4.86 -8.66 13.75
C LEU A 65 5.67 -9.95 13.49
N GLU A 66 5.53 -10.96 14.36
CA GLU A 66 6.17 -12.24 14.12
C GLU A 66 5.54 -12.89 12.88
N LEU A 67 6.38 -13.14 11.88
CA LEU A 67 6.01 -13.80 10.64
C LEU A 67 6.56 -15.23 10.64
N GLY A 68 5.69 -16.22 10.61
CA GLY A 68 6.07 -17.64 10.54
C GLY A 68 6.78 -18.04 9.23
N ALA A 69 7.40 -19.23 9.22
CA ALA A 69 8.19 -19.72 8.09
C ALA A 69 7.37 -19.95 6.79
N SER A 70 6.07 -20.19 6.90
CA SER A 70 5.15 -20.34 5.77
C SER A 70 3.88 -19.50 5.96
N GLU A 71 3.92 -18.55 6.89
CA GLU A 71 2.79 -17.67 7.16
C GLU A 71 2.65 -16.64 6.04
N TRP A 72 1.41 -16.38 5.66
CA TRP A 72 1.08 -15.38 4.67
C TRP A 72 1.24 -13.98 5.26
N LEU A 73 1.77 -13.05 4.48
CA LEU A 73 1.85 -11.66 4.96
C LEU A 73 0.44 -11.08 5.07
N ALA A 74 0.03 -10.75 6.28
CA ALA A 74 -1.03 -9.77 6.53
C ALA A 74 -0.59 -8.33 6.19
N ASP A 75 -1.57 -7.44 6.02
CA ASP A 75 -1.42 -6.00 5.84
C ASP A 75 -0.45 -5.33 6.84
N LYS A 76 -0.50 -5.71 8.12
CA LYS A 76 0.40 -5.20 9.17
C LYS A 76 1.88 -5.45 8.88
N HIS A 77 2.24 -6.59 8.28
CA HIS A 77 3.62 -6.91 7.94
C HIS A 77 4.11 -6.03 6.79
N ILE A 78 3.24 -5.78 5.82
CA ILE A 78 3.51 -4.89 4.68
C ILE A 78 3.69 -3.46 5.17
N LEU A 79 2.79 -2.98 6.04
CA LEU A 79 2.85 -1.65 6.62
C LEU A 79 4.14 -1.44 7.43
N ALA A 80 4.54 -2.43 8.23
CA ALA A 80 5.79 -2.38 8.99
C ALA A 80 7.02 -2.37 8.09
N ASP A 81 7.08 -3.23 7.05
CA ASP A 81 8.20 -3.21 6.11
C ASP A 81 8.27 -1.89 5.33
N TYR A 82 7.12 -1.33 4.93
CA TYR A 82 7.04 -0.04 4.25
C TYR A 82 7.50 1.12 5.17
N ALA A 83 7.18 1.08 6.46
CA ALA A 83 7.67 2.07 7.41
C ALA A 83 9.20 2.02 7.54
N LEU A 84 9.79 0.82 7.61
CA LEU A 84 11.25 0.64 7.62
C LEU A 84 11.89 1.14 6.31
N LEU A 85 11.29 0.80 5.16
CA LEU A 85 11.78 1.27 3.86
C LEU A 85 11.69 2.80 3.73
N ALA A 86 10.63 3.42 4.24
CA ALA A 86 10.49 4.88 4.25
C ALA A 86 11.59 5.53 5.09
N GLN A 87 11.92 4.97 6.25
CA GLN A 87 13.00 5.46 7.11
C GLN A 87 14.37 5.32 6.43
N ASP A 88 14.66 4.15 5.85
CA ASP A 88 15.88 3.92 5.08
C ASP A 88 15.99 4.93 3.92
N LEU A 89 14.91 5.09 3.15
CA LEU A 89 14.87 6.00 2.01
C LEU A 89 15.05 7.46 2.45
N GLN A 90 14.43 7.88 3.55
CA GLN A 90 14.58 9.23 4.09
C GLN A 90 16.01 9.52 4.55
N ARG A 91 16.69 8.53 5.12
CA ARG A 91 18.09 8.62 5.54
C ARG A 91 19.04 8.68 4.35
N ASP A 92 18.84 7.80 3.38
CA ASP A 92 19.81 7.53 2.32
C ASP A 92 19.58 8.41 1.06
N ASN A 93 18.33 8.81 0.79
CA ASN A 93 17.95 9.63 -0.37
C ASN A 93 16.66 10.45 -0.10
N PRO A 94 16.77 11.58 0.64
CA PRO A 94 15.60 12.37 1.05
C PRO A 94 14.80 12.97 -0.13
N ASP A 95 15.46 13.29 -1.26
CA ASP A 95 14.78 13.82 -2.44
C ASP A 95 13.91 12.75 -3.14
N LEU A 96 14.36 11.50 -3.16
CA LEU A 96 13.54 10.38 -3.64
C LEU A 96 12.45 10.04 -2.62
N ALA A 97 12.74 10.11 -1.32
CA ALA A 97 11.75 9.90 -0.26
C ALA A 97 10.57 10.86 -0.38
N ALA A 98 10.85 12.16 -0.57
CA ALA A 98 9.82 13.20 -0.72
C ALA A 98 8.89 12.96 -1.92
N ARG A 99 9.38 12.27 -2.95
CA ARG A 99 8.64 11.99 -4.20
C ARG A 99 8.08 10.57 -4.29
N THR A 100 8.31 9.74 -3.28
CA THR A 100 7.84 8.35 -3.23
C THR A 100 6.70 8.21 -2.23
N ARG A 101 5.70 7.40 -2.56
CA ARG A 101 4.61 7.00 -1.66
C ARG A 101 4.53 5.49 -1.59
N LEU A 102 4.77 4.96 -0.40
CA LEU A 102 4.53 3.57 -0.05
C LEU A 102 3.09 3.50 0.50
N VAL A 103 2.15 3.03 -0.31
CA VAL A 103 0.72 3.16 -0.02
C VAL A 103 0.28 2.07 0.96
N ASP A 104 -0.49 2.48 1.97
CA ASP A 104 -1.10 1.59 2.95
C ASP A 104 -2.03 0.55 2.27
N PRO A 105 -1.91 -0.76 2.59
CA PRO A 105 -2.72 -1.81 1.96
C PRO A 105 -4.24 -1.64 2.12
N LEU A 106 -4.70 -1.10 3.25
CA LEU A 106 -6.12 -0.85 3.53
C LEU A 106 -6.62 0.38 2.77
N VAL A 107 -5.80 1.42 2.66
CA VAL A 107 -6.13 2.59 1.81
C VAL A 107 -6.22 2.17 0.34
N ALA A 108 -5.26 1.37 -0.13
CA ALA A 108 -5.26 0.83 -1.49
C ALA A 108 -6.53 0.02 -1.75
N LEU A 109 -6.88 -0.94 -0.89
CA LEU A 109 -8.05 -1.78 -1.11
C LEU A 109 -9.36 -1.00 -0.94
N TYR A 110 -9.62 -0.45 0.25
CA TYR A 110 -10.96 0.01 0.63
C TYR A 110 -11.29 1.41 0.14
N HIS A 111 -10.30 2.27 -0.03
CA HIS A 111 -10.54 3.65 -0.48
C HIS A 111 -10.32 3.79 -1.97
N LEU A 112 -9.21 3.28 -2.50
CA LEU A 112 -8.89 3.43 -3.91
C LEU A 112 -9.62 2.42 -4.79
N ARG A 113 -9.58 1.11 -4.51
CA ARG A 113 -10.16 0.09 -5.40
C ARG A 113 -11.65 -0.16 -5.16
N LEU A 114 -12.06 -0.42 -3.93
CA LEU A 114 -13.44 -0.76 -3.58
C LEU A 114 -14.28 0.47 -3.19
N GLY A 115 -13.63 1.59 -2.87
CA GLY A 115 -14.31 2.80 -2.44
C GLY A 115 -15.13 3.44 -3.55
N ALA A 116 -16.19 4.14 -3.15
CA ALA A 116 -16.94 5.04 -4.03
C ALA A 116 -15.99 6.12 -4.62
N GLU A 117 -16.34 6.68 -5.77
CA GLU A 117 -15.48 7.62 -6.50
C GLU A 117 -14.98 8.79 -5.64
N ILE A 118 -15.86 9.36 -4.81
CA ILE A 118 -15.49 10.46 -3.92
C ILE A 118 -14.44 10.06 -2.86
N LEU A 119 -14.51 8.82 -2.34
CA LEU A 119 -13.55 8.30 -1.37
C LEU A 119 -12.22 8.01 -2.06
N ALA A 120 -12.26 7.43 -3.27
CA ALA A 120 -11.07 7.18 -4.07
C ALA A 120 -10.35 8.47 -4.43
N LEU A 121 -11.09 9.50 -4.87
CA LEU A 121 -10.52 10.81 -5.19
C LEU A 121 -9.87 11.46 -3.97
N ARG A 122 -10.57 11.46 -2.81
CA ARG A 122 -10.02 12.00 -1.55
C ARG A 122 -8.77 11.25 -1.11
N ALA A 123 -8.78 9.91 -1.15
CA ALA A 123 -7.62 9.11 -0.80
C ALA A 123 -6.44 9.38 -1.73
N PHE A 124 -6.69 9.44 -3.04
CA PHE A 124 -5.66 9.77 -4.03
C PHE A 124 -5.07 11.16 -3.78
N GLN A 125 -5.89 12.18 -3.54
CA GLN A 125 -5.43 13.53 -3.21
C GLN A 125 -4.53 13.54 -1.96
N ARG A 126 -4.89 12.80 -0.90
CA ARG A 126 -4.08 12.69 0.31
C ARG A 126 -2.76 11.95 0.10
N ILE A 127 -2.73 10.98 -0.81
CA ILE A 127 -1.52 10.24 -1.14
C ILE A 127 -0.54 11.14 -1.89
N VAL A 128 -1.01 11.89 -2.89
CA VAL A 128 -0.12 12.59 -3.83
C VAL A 128 0.34 13.96 -3.35
N HIS A 129 -0.45 14.65 -2.53
CA HIS A 129 -0.11 15.97 -2.01
C HIS A 129 0.68 15.89 -0.70
N ASP A 130 1.66 16.77 -0.55
CA ASP A 130 2.34 17.00 0.72
C ASP A 130 1.49 17.86 1.68
N GLN A 131 2.01 18.12 2.89
CA GLN A 131 1.35 18.95 3.90
C GLN A 131 1.11 20.41 3.47
N ARG A 132 1.80 20.87 2.42
CA ARG A 132 1.67 22.22 1.85
C ARG A 132 0.72 22.24 0.65
N GLY A 133 0.16 21.10 0.27
CA GLY A 133 -0.74 20.97 -0.88
C GLY A 133 -0.02 20.84 -2.22
N ASN A 134 1.28 20.52 -2.25
CA ASN A 134 2.01 20.31 -3.50
C ASN A 134 1.92 18.84 -3.94
N ASP A 135 1.58 18.58 -5.21
CA ASP A 135 1.61 17.24 -5.81
C ASP A 135 3.07 16.79 -6.07
N THR A 136 3.67 16.18 -5.05
CA THR A 136 5.09 15.79 -5.04
C THR A 136 5.31 14.32 -5.39
N ALA A 137 4.27 13.49 -5.37
CA ALA A 137 4.41 12.05 -5.51
C ALA A 137 4.64 11.60 -6.96
N ASP A 138 5.90 11.48 -7.35
CA ASP A 138 6.32 10.89 -8.63
C ASP A 138 6.11 9.38 -8.68
N PHE A 139 6.27 8.67 -7.57
CA PHE A 139 6.20 7.20 -7.54
C PHE A 139 5.22 6.72 -6.48
N LEU A 140 4.24 5.91 -6.88
CA LEU A 140 3.32 5.23 -5.97
C LEU A 140 3.58 3.73 -5.99
N PHE A 141 3.90 3.14 -4.84
CA PHE A 141 4.01 1.70 -4.65
C PHE A 141 2.76 1.20 -3.96
N MET A 142 1.87 0.57 -4.72
CA MET A 142 0.57 0.13 -4.24
C MET A 142 0.54 -1.39 -4.04
N PRO A 143 0.25 -1.87 -2.82
CA PRO A 143 -0.13 -3.24 -2.59
C PRO A 143 -1.44 -3.54 -3.31
N VAL A 144 -1.47 -4.60 -4.10
CA VAL A 144 -2.67 -5.07 -4.80
C VAL A 144 -3.08 -6.40 -4.20
N SER A 145 -4.32 -6.47 -3.76
CA SER A 145 -4.99 -7.69 -3.28
C SER A 145 -6.20 -7.98 -4.16
N ASN A 146 -6.48 -9.27 -4.41
CA ASN A 146 -7.73 -9.72 -5.03
C ASN A 146 -8.91 -9.84 -4.05
N ALA A 147 -8.76 -9.37 -2.81
CA ALA A 147 -9.89 -9.26 -1.89
C ALA A 147 -11.06 -8.50 -2.51
N GLN A 148 -12.25 -8.86 -2.09
CA GLN A 148 -13.50 -8.20 -2.44
C GLN A 148 -14.19 -7.71 -1.17
N ALA A 149 -15.22 -6.89 -1.30
CA ALA A 149 -15.93 -6.33 -0.15
C ALA A 149 -16.50 -7.41 0.80
N ASP A 150 -16.85 -8.57 0.26
CA ASP A 150 -17.49 -9.69 0.96
C ASP A 150 -16.62 -10.96 1.03
N ARG A 151 -15.37 -10.89 0.52
CA ARG A 151 -14.50 -12.07 0.40
C ARG A 151 -13.04 -11.73 0.72
N PRO A 152 -12.38 -12.49 1.61
CA PRO A 152 -10.97 -12.29 1.88
C PRO A 152 -10.13 -12.52 0.63
N GLY A 153 -9.06 -11.74 0.50
CA GLY A 153 -8.08 -11.93 -0.55
C GLY A 153 -7.26 -13.19 -0.30
N ASN A 154 -6.67 -13.72 -1.37
CA ASN A 154 -5.74 -14.85 -1.30
C ASN A 154 -4.47 -14.60 -2.14
N HIS A 155 -4.18 -13.36 -2.52
CA HIS A 155 -2.97 -13.07 -3.25
C HIS A 155 -2.53 -11.61 -3.13
N TRP A 156 -1.23 -11.39 -3.00
CA TRP A 156 -0.59 -10.08 -3.05
C TRP A 156 0.22 -9.92 -4.33
N SER A 157 0.15 -8.74 -4.93
CA SER A 157 1.01 -8.32 -6.03
C SER A 157 1.34 -6.82 -5.90
N LEU A 158 2.30 -6.32 -6.67
CA LEU A 158 2.71 -4.92 -6.61
C LEU A 158 2.25 -4.14 -7.85
N LEU A 159 1.73 -2.92 -7.67
CA LEU A 159 1.58 -1.95 -8.74
C LEU A 159 2.47 -0.73 -8.47
N LEU A 160 3.45 -0.48 -9.34
CA LEU A 160 4.21 0.75 -9.35
C LEU A 160 3.56 1.72 -10.34
N VAL A 161 3.19 2.91 -9.88
CA VAL A 161 2.71 4.00 -10.74
C VAL A 161 3.77 5.09 -10.81
N ASP A 162 4.31 5.30 -12.01
CA ASP A 162 5.20 6.40 -12.35
C ASP A 162 4.37 7.58 -12.86
N ARG A 163 4.34 8.64 -12.05
CA ARG A 163 3.59 9.88 -12.28
C ARG A 163 4.49 11.02 -12.69
N ARG A 164 5.78 10.82 -12.98
CA ARG A 164 6.71 11.92 -13.34
C ARG A 164 6.16 12.83 -14.44
N VAL A 165 5.39 12.27 -15.37
CA VAL A 165 4.51 13.00 -16.29
C VAL A 165 3.07 12.89 -15.78
N ARG A 166 2.54 13.95 -15.15
CA ARG A 166 1.27 13.92 -14.41
C ARG A 166 0.07 13.68 -15.32
N GLU A 167 0.14 14.15 -16.56
CA GLU A 167 -0.90 14.04 -17.58
C GLU A 167 -0.96 12.65 -18.23
N SER A 168 0.09 11.83 -18.06
CA SER A 168 0.16 10.49 -18.65
C SER A 168 0.92 9.53 -17.73
N PRO A 169 0.36 9.20 -16.54
CA PRO A 169 1.01 8.28 -15.64
C PRO A 169 1.07 6.87 -16.22
N VAL A 170 2.09 6.12 -15.83
CA VAL A 170 2.34 4.75 -16.31
C VAL A 170 2.33 3.80 -15.13
N ALA A 171 1.56 2.73 -15.22
CA ALA A 171 1.47 1.70 -14.20
C ALA A 171 2.20 0.43 -14.66
N TYR A 172 2.92 -0.21 -13.74
CA TYR A 172 3.65 -1.46 -13.94
C TYR A 172 3.22 -2.46 -12.88
N HIS A 173 2.61 -3.56 -13.32
CA HIS A 173 2.11 -4.63 -12.43
C HIS A 173 3.11 -5.78 -12.33
N TYR A 174 3.43 -6.17 -11.10
CA TYR A 174 4.33 -7.27 -10.80
C TYR A 174 3.62 -8.32 -9.99
N ASP A 175 3.46 -9.50 -10.58
CA ASP A 175 2.76 -10.62 -10.00
C ASP A 175 3.64 -11.88 -10.00
N SER A 176 3.97 -12.37 -8.80
CA SER A 176 4.74 -13.59 -8.60
C SER A 176 3.93 -14.87 -8.81
N ALA A 177 2.59 -14.78 -8.90
CA ALA A 177 1.71 -15.84 -9.35
C ALA A 177 0.85 -15.28 -10.50
N ARG A 178 1.45 -15.22 -11.70
CA ARG A 178 0.89 -14.54 -12.87
C ARG A 178 -0.60 -14.81 -13.09
N GLY A 179 -1.37 -13.76 -13.31
CA GLY A 179 -2.79 -13.82 -13.65
C GLY A 179 -3.74 -13.67 -12.46
N TYR A 180 -3.25 -13.79 -11.21
CA TYR A 180 -4.12 -13.73 -10.03
C TYR A 180 -4.66 -12.31 -9.78
N ASN A 181 -3.84 -11.29 -10.03
CA ASN A 181 -4.19 -9.89 -9.76
C ASN A 181 -4.28 -9.00 -11.02
N ASP A 182 -4.33 -9.57 -12.22
CA ASP A 182 -4.41 -8.80 -13.48
C ASP A 182 -5.62 -7.86 -13.51
N GLN A 183 -6.81 -8.36 -13.17
CA GLN A 183 -8.02 -7.52 -13.10
C GLN A 183 -7.92 -6.44 -12.00
N PRO A 184 -7.61 -6.77 -10.72
CA PRO A 184 -7.36 -5.76 -9.70
C PRO A 184 -6.35 -4.68 -10.11
N ALA A 185 -5.25 -5.05 -10.76
CA ALA A 185 -4.23 -4.12 -11.22
C ALA A 185 -4.75 -3.19 -12.34
N ALA A 186 -5.52 -3.73 -13.29
CA ALA A 186 -6.16 -2.94 -14.33
C ALA A 186 -7.19 -1.96 -13.77
N GLU A 187 -7.99 -2.37 -12.77
CA GLU A 187 -8.94 -1.50 -12.05
C GLU A 187 -8.21 -0.33 -11.37
N PHE A 188 -7.09 -0.60 -10.67
CA PHE A 188 -6.25 0.44 -10.10
C PHE A 188 -5.69 1.39 -11.14
N ALA A 189 -5.09 0.86 -12.22
CA ALA A 189 -4.52 1.69 -13.29
C ALA A 189 -5.58 2.61 -13.91
N ALA A 190 -6.77 2.07 -14.22
CA ALA A 190 -7.89 2.84 -14.75
C ALA A 190 -8.34 3.96 -13.79
N ARG A 191 -8.49 3.65 -12.49
CA ARG A 191 -8.88 4.63 -11.47
C ARG A 191 -7.86 5.76 -11.30
N LEU A 192 -6.59 5.48 -11.56
CA LEU A 192 -5.50 6.45 -11.48
C LEU A 192 -5.22 7.17 -12.82
N GLY A 193 -6.00 6.87 -13.88
CA GLY A 193 -5.76 7.40 -15.21
C GLY A 193 -4.42 6.97 -15.80
N ALA A 194 -3.86 5.85 -15.33
CA ALA A 194 -2.55 5.36 -15.72
C ALA A 194 -2.64 4.32 -16.84
N ARG A 195 -1.73 4.42 -17.80
CA ARG A 195 -1.56 3.38 -18.83
C ARG A 195 -0.83 2.21 -18.21
N LEU A 196 -1.45 1.04 -18.21
CA LEU A 196 -0.82 -0.19 -17.76
C LEU A 196 0.18 -0.69 -18.81
N GLU A 197 1.45 -0.83 -18.44
CA GLU A 197 2.51 -1.37 -19.27
C GLU A 197 2.93 -2.77 -18.80
N PRO A 198 3.40 -3.64 -19.71
CA PRO A 198 3.89 -4.95 -19.35
C PRO A 198 5.07 -4.87 -18.37
N ALA A 199 4.94 -5.55 -17.24
CA ALA A 199 6.01 -5.79 -16.29
C ALA A 199 6.08 -7.28 -15.93
N ARG A 200 7.27 -7.75 -15.60
CA ARG A 200 7.55 -9.14 -15.27
C ARG A 200 8.23 -9.22 -13.92
N MET A 201 7.99 -10.32 -13.23
CA MET A 201 8.58 -10.66 -11.94
C MET A 201 8.92 -12.15 -11.91
N ALA A 202 9.96 -12.51 -11.19
CA ALA A 202 10.23 -13.89 -10.81
C ALA A 202 8.96 -14.55 -10.23
N GLN A 203 8.69 -15.79 -10.65
CA GLN A 203 7.51 -16.53 -10.18
C GLN A 203 7.83 -17.24 -8.88
N GLN A 204 6.93 -17.14 -7.91
CA GLN A 204 7.12 -17.77 -6.60
C GLN A 204 7.09 -19.31 -6.73
N PRO A 205 7.98 -20.05 -6.04
CA PRO A 205 8.02 -21.50 -6.10
C PRO A 205 7.05 -22.19 -5.11
N ASN A 206 6.31 -21.41 -4.32
CA ASN A 206 5.44 -21.90 -3.25
C ASN A 206 4.11 -21.12 -3.22
N SER A 207 3.22 -21.44 -2.27
CA SER A 207 1.88 -20.85 -2.21
C SER A 207 1.71 -19.70 -1.22
N TYR A 208 2.78 -19.22 -0.55
CA TYR A 208 2.65 -18.32 0.61
C TYR A 208 3.57 -17.09 0.56
N ASP A 209 4.52 -17.03 -0.37
CA ASP A 209 5.50 -15.94 -0.46
C ASP A 209 5.08 -14.77 -1.37
N CYS A 210 3.86 -14.74 -1.90
CA CYS A 210 3.39 -13.63 -2.74
C CYS A 210 3.62 -12.26 -2.10
N GLY A 211 3.35 -12.12 -0.80
CA GLY A 211 3.64 -10.90 -0.04
C GLY A 211 5.13 -10.62 0.12
N VAL A 212 5.99 -11.65 0.24
CA VAL A 212 7.45 -11.49 0.34
C VAL A 212 8.01 -10.96 -0.99
N PHE A 213 7.58 -11.55 -2.10
CA PHE A 213 7.93 -11.07 -3.45
C PHE A 213 7.49 -9.63 -3.67
N MET A 214 6.29 -9.27 -3.19
CA MET A 214 5.79 -7.90 -3.27
C MET A 214 6.69 -6.90 -2.52
N VAL A 215 6.99 -7.14 -1.24
CA VAL A 215 7.79 -6.19 -0.43
C VAL A 215 9.26 -6.13 -0.87
N ASP A 216 9.88 -7.27 -1.22
CA ASP A 216 11.25 -7.27 -1.74
C ASP A 216 11.32 -6.68 -3.15
N GLY A 217 10.27 -6.87 -3.96
CA GLY A 217 10.09 -6.20 -5.25
C GLY A 217 10.03 -4.68 -5.11
N THR A 218 9.25 -4.17 -4.15
CA THR A 218 9.19 -2.75 -3.80
C THR A 218 10.58 -2.23 -3.41
N ARG A 219 11.30 -2.91 -2.51
CA ARG A 219 12.67 -2.53 -2.11
C ARG A 219 13.65 -2.53 -3.27
N ALA A 220 13.58 -3.53 -4.15
CA ALA A 220 14.44 -3.62 -5.33
C ALA A 220 14.19 -2.46 -6.31
N LEU A 221 12.93 -2.10 -6.54
CA LEU A 221 12.56 -0.98 -7.40
C LEU A 221 13.01 0.36 -6.80
N VAL A 222 12.78 0.59 -5.51
CA VAL A 222 13.26 1.80 -4.82
C VAL A 222 14.78 1.94 -4.93
N ARG A 223 15.55 0.86 -4.73
CA ARG A 223 17.02 0.88 -4.91
C ARG A 223 17.43 1.25 -6.34
N ARG A 224 16.73 0.73 -7.35
CA ARG A 224 17.01 1.06 -8.76
C ARG A 224 16.73 2.53 -9.07
N LEU A 225 15.62 3.07 -8.53
CA LEU A 225 15.30 4.49 -8.65
C LEU A 225 16.36 5.37 -7.98
N ALA A 226 16.84 4.98 -6.79
CA ALA A 226 17.89 5.70 -6.08
C ALA A 226 19.23 5.74 -6.84
N GLN A 227 19.52 4.72 -7.65
CA GLN A 227 20.71 4.65 -8.49
C GLN A 227 20.60 5.48 -9.78
N GLY A 228 19.48 6.18 -10.02
CA GLY A 228 19.30 7.02 -11.20
C GLY A 228 19.11 6.25 -12.51
N HIS A 229 18.94 4.92 -12.44
CA HIS A 229 18.56 4.16 -13.62
C HIS A 229 17.13 4.55 -13.98
N GLN A 230 16.95 5.25 -15.10
CA GLN A 230 15.68 5.25 -15.84
C GLN A 230 15.64 3.93 -16.60
N PRO A 231 14.97 2.88 -16.08
CA PRO A 231 15.04 1.62 -16.78
C PRO A 231 14.07 1.77 -17.94
N ALA A 232 14.56 1.55 -19.16
CA ALA A 232 13.68 1.34 -20.31
C ALA A 232 12.69 0.19 -20.02
N VAL A 233 13.01 -0.69 -19.06
CA VAL A 233 12.17 -1.78 -18.59
C VAL A 233 12.41 -2.06 -17.10
N LEU A 234 11.39 -1.91 -16.24
CA LEU A 234 11.47 -2.12 -14.77
C LEU A 234 11.30 -3.60 -14.35
N HIS A 235 11.63 -4.58 -15.19
CA HIS A 235 11.40 -6.00 -14.88
C HIS A 235 12.13 -6.52 -13.63
N LEU A 236 11.46 -7.38 -12.89
CA LEU A 236 11.92 -8.07 -11.68
C LEU A 236 12.13 -9.57 -11.94
N ASP A 237 12.51 -9.96 -13.17
CA ASP A 237 12.73 -11.36 -13.59
C ASP A 237 13.77 -12.08 -12.70
N ASN A 238 14.75 -11.34 -12.18
CA ASN A 238 15.84 -11.87 -11.34
C ASN A 238 15.65 -11.57 -9.85
N LEU A 239 14.44 -11.18 -9.41
CA LEU A 239 14.16 -10.95 -8.00
C LEU A 239 14.28 -12.26 -7.23
N VAL A 240 15.09 -12.26 -6.17
CA VAL A 240 15.16 -13.35 -5.21
C VAL A 240 14.51 -12.86 -3.93
N ALA A 241 13.29 -13.31 -3.66
CA ALA A 241 12.57 -13.00 -2.43
C ALA A 241 13.23 -13.72 -1.25
N ASP A 242 13.39 -13.03 -0.13
CA ASP A 242 14.08 -13.53 1.07
C ASP A 242 13.20 -13.32 2.31
N ARG A 243 12.43 -14.37 2.63
CA ARG A 243 11.57 -14.40 3.82
C ARG A 243 12.38 -14.24 5.11
N GLN A 244 13.56 -14.83 5.20
CA GLN A 244 14.37 -14.75 6.41
C GLN A 244 14.85 -13.32 6.64
N ALA A 245 15.27 -12.63 5.56
CA ALA A 245 15.60 -11.22 5.62
C ALA A 245 14.38 -10.37 6.04
N LEU A 246 13.19 -10.65 5.52
CA LEU A 246 11.97 -9.97 5.96
C LEU A 246 11.67 -10.21 7.45
N GLN A 247 11.73 -11.45 7.93
CA GLN A 247 11.53 -11.78 9.34
C GLN A 247 12.52 -11.05 10.24
N ASN A 248 13.79 -10.96 9.84
CA ASN A 248 14.81 -10.23 10.58
C ASN A 248 14.48 -8.73 10.65
N ARG A 249 14.06 -8.13 9.53
CA ARG A 249 13.63 -6.71 9.50
C ARG A 249 12.45 -6.44 10.43
N LEU A 250 11.46 -7.34 10.46
CA LEU A 250 10.25 -7.16 11.26
C LEU A 250 10.48 -7.36 12.77
N ARG A 251 11.53 -8.10 13.16
CA ARG A 251 11.90 -8.33 14.57
C ARG A 251 12.70 -7.19 15.20
N GLY A 252 13.41 -6.40 14.38
CA GLY A 252 14.32 -5.35 14.83
C GLY A 252 15.75 -5.84 15.02
#